data_AF-T0LSA1-F1
#
_entry.id   AF-T0LSA1-F1
#
_cell.length_a   1.000
_cell.length_b   1.000
_cell.length_c   1.000
_cell.angle_alpha   90.00
_cell.angle_beta   90.00
_cell.angle_gamma   90.00
#
_symmetry.space_group_name_H-M   'P 1'
#
loop_
_entity.id
_entity.type
_entity.pdbx_description
1 polymer ?
#
loop_
_entity_poly.entity_id
_entity_poly.type
_entity_poly.pdbx_seq_one_letter_code
_entity_poly.pdbx_strand_id
1 'polypeptide(L)'
;MIAEKKKPALDDFIPKPLTIRTQKFVKLCEFYMMITGEEPESGYYVYDFIQEHTMPFDLRHFKLLSQSQILAAFWKWQRITKKVG
;
A
#
# COMPACT_ATOMS: atom_id res chain seq x y z
N MET A 1 -11.99 -15.27 32.47
CA MET A 1 -11.43 -13.90 32.53
C MET A 1 -11.98 -13.14 31.35
N ILE A 2 -12.88 -12.18 31.57
CA ILE A 2 -13.50 -11.41 30.49
C ILE A 2 -12.52 -10.27 30.16
N ALA A 3 -11.94 -10.27 28.97
CA ALA A 3 -11.06 -9.20 28.52
C ALA A 3 -11.85 -7.89 28.46
N GLU A 4 -11.46 -6.90 29.26
CA GLU A 4 -12.02 -5.56 29.24
C GLU A 4 -11.90 -4.97 27.83
N LYS A 5 -13.05 -4.63 27.23
CA LYS A 5 -13.11 -3.91 25.96
C LYS A 5 -12.58 -2.49 26.19
N LYS A 6 -11.31 -2.27 25.83
CA LYS A 6 -10.65 -0.97 25.88
C LYS A 6 -11.49 0.06 25.14
N LYS A 7 -11.95 1.10 25.85
CA LYS A 7 -12.65 2.24 25.23
C LYS A 7 -11.67 2.95 24.28
N PRO A 8 -12.06 3.24 23.02
CA PRO A 8 -11.19 3.95 22.09
C PRO A 8 -10.87 5.34 22.64
N ALA A 9 -9.59 5.72 22.61
CA ALA A 9 -9.11 7.01 23.09
C ALA A 9 -9.21 8.06 21.98
N LEU A 10 -9.24 9.36 22.34
CA LEU A 10 -9.26 10.46 21.35
C LEU A 10 -8.05 10.38 20.38
N ASP A 11 -6.92 9.85 20.86
CA ASP A 11 -5.71 9.62 20.07
C ASP A 11 -5.85 8.55 18.98
N ASP A 12 -6.87 7.67 19.07
CA ASP A 12 -7.16 6.69 18.01
C ASP A 12 -7.74 7.36 16.75
N PHE A 13 -8.18 8.62 16.86
CA PHE A 13 -8.71 9.42 15.77
C PHE A 13 -7.68 10.36 15.12
N ILE A 14 -6.47 10.47 15.70
CA ILE A 14 -5.40 11.25 15.08
C ILE A 14 -4.85 10.43 13.90
N PRO A 15 -4.88 10.94 12.66
CA PRO A 15 -4.35 10.23 11.51
C PRO A 15 -2.85 9.96 11.74
N LYS A 16 -2.50 8.70 12.01
CA LYS A 16 -1.09 8.34 12.17
C LYS A 16 -0.37 8.60 10.84
N PRO A 17 0.81 9.25 10.86
CA PRO A 17 1.56 9.49 9.63
C PRO A 17 1.82 8.17 8.91
N LEU A 18 1.72 8.19 7.58
CA LEU A 18 1.98 7.01 6.77
C LEU A 18 3.39 6.50 7.07
N THR A 19 3.50 5.21 7.39
CA THR A 19 4.81 4.55 7.51
C THR A 19 5.58 4.71 6.21
N ILE A 20 6.92 4.84 6.27
CA ILE A 20 7.80 4.97 5.10
C ILE A 20 7.49 3.93 4.02
N ARG A 21 7.25 2.68 4.42
CA ARG A 21 6.87 1.59 3.50
C ARG A 21 5.59 1.89 2.72
N THR A 22 4.59 2.47 3.37
CA THR A 22 3.32 2.86 2.73
C THR A 22 3.50 4.04 1.79
N GLN A 23 4.32 5.04 2.16
CA GLN A 23 4.65 6.14 1.26
C GLN A 23 5.35 5.64 -0.02
N LYS A 24 6.31 4.71 0.12
CA LYS A 24 6.95 4.09 -1.04
C LYS A 24 5.99 3.25 -1.88
N PHE A 25 5.01 2.61 -1.26
CA PHE A 25 3.98 1.85 -1.99
C PHE A 25 3.00 2.76 -2.75
N VAL A 26 2.67 3.94 -2.19
CA VAL A 26 1.93 4.97 -2.93
C VAL A 26 2.69 5.37 -4.19
N LYS A 27 3.99 5.69 -4.07
CA LYS A 27 4.86 6.01 -5.22
C LYS A 27 4.93 4.88 -6.25
N LEU A 28 4.90 3.62 -5.80
CA LEU A 28 4.84 2.47 -6.69
C LEU A 28 3.54 2.44 -7.50
N CYS A 29 2.40 2.72 -6.87
CA CYS A 29 1.11 2.79 -7.57
C CYS A 29 1.05 4.00 -8.51
N GLU A 30 1.62 5.14 -8.13
CA GLU A 30 1.78 6.31 -9.00
C GLU A 30 2.63 5.98 -10.24
N PHE A 31 3.74 5.26 -10.03
CA PHE A 31 4.58 4.79 -11.14
C PHE A 31 3.84 3.80 -12.05
N TYR A 32 3.06 2.88 -11.48
CA TYR A 32 2.17 2.00 -12.24
C TYR A 32 1.21 2.81 -13.12
N MET A 33 0.50 3.79 -12.54
CA MET A 33 -0.45 4.65 -13.26
C MET A 33 0.22 5.48 -14.36
N MET A 34 1.44 5.95 -14.12
CA MET A 34 2.21 6.70 -15.11
C MET A 34 2.57 5.85 -16.34
N ILE A 35 2.87 4.57 -16.15
CA ILE A 35 3.27 3.65 -17.23
C ILE A 35 2.07 3.05 -17.95
N THR A 36 1.04 2.66 -17.21
CA THR A 36 -0.13 1.95 -17.76
C THR A 36 -1.28 2.88 -18.15
N GLY A 37 -1.35 4.08 -17.59
CA GLY A 37 -2.46 5.01 -17.75
C GLY A 37 -3.68 4.72 -16.87
N GLU A 38 -3.66 3.63 -16.09
CA GLU A 38 -4.81 3.15 -15.33
C GLU A 38 -4.46 2.92 -13.85
N GLU A 39 -5.47 3.10 -12.98
CA GLU A 39 -5.33 2.76 -11.56
C GLU A 39 -5.25 1.24 -11.39
N PRO A 40 -4.37 0.71 -10.53
CA PRO A 40 -4.31 -0.74 -10.32
C PRO A 40 -5.61 -1.24 -9.68
N GLU A 41 -6.39 -2.02 -10.43
CA GLU A 41 -7.65 -2.63 -9.96
C GLU A 41 -7.41 -3.65 -8.84
N SER A 42 -6.23 -4.29 -8.86
CA SER A 42 -5.87 -5.39 -7.99
C SER A 42 -4.39 -5.38 -7.65
N GLY A 43 -4.06 -5.81 -6.43
CA GLY A 43 -2.66 -5.97 -6.01
C GLY A 43 -1.93 -7.10 -6.76
N TYR A 44 -2.64 -7.99 -7.47
CA TYR A 44 -2.03 -8.96 -8.38
C TYR A 44 -1.38 -8.25 -9.57
N TYR A 45 -2.07 -7.30 -10.21
CA TYR A 45 -1.50 -6.50 -11.30
C TYR A 45 -0.29 -5.69 -10.85
N VAL A 46 -0.31 -5.15 -9.63
CA VAL A 46 0.85 -4.46 -9.06
C VAL A 46 2.03 -5.41 -8.88
N TYR A 47 1.78 -6.64 -8.42
CA TYR A 47 2.83 -7.65 -8.26
C TYR A 47 3.44 -8.04 -9.61
N ASP A 48 2.63 -8.34 -10.60
CA ASP A 48 3.08 -8.73 -11.93
C ASP A 48 3.87 -7.58 -12.58
N PHE A 49 3.36 -6.35 -12.47
CA PHE A 49 4.06 -5.13 -12.92
C PHE A 49 5.45 -4.97 -12.29
N ILE A 50 5.59 -5.19 -10.97
CA ILE A 50 6.89 -5.14 -10.29
C ILE A 50 7.88 -6.15 -10.89
N GLN A 51 7.41 -7.35 -11.23
CA GLN A 51 8.27 -8.40 -11.77
C GLN A 51 8.68 -8.09 -13.21
N GLU A 52 7.74 -7.67 -14.04
CA GLU A 52 7.95 -7.44 -15.48
C GLU A 52 8.70 -6.15 -15.79
N HIS A 53 8.53 -5.10 -14.97
CA HIS A 53 9.09 -3.79 -15.26
C HIS A 53 10.40 -3.52 -14.51
N THR A 54 11.23 -2.65 -15.10
CA THR A 54 12.42 -2.12 -14.43
C THR A 54 12.01 -1.11 -13.39
N MET A 55 12.27 -1.41 -12.11
CA MET A 55 11.90 -0.53 -11.01
C MET A 55 12.95 0.58 -10.80
N PRO A 56 12.51 1.84 -10.53
CA PRO A 56 13.37 2.89 -10.02
C PRO A 56 14.12 2.44 -8.76
N PHE A 57 15.33 2.95 -8.54
CA PHE A 57 16.20 2.53 -7.43
C PHE A 57 15.47 2.47 -6.07
N ASP A 58 14.69 3.50 -5.76
CA ASP A 58 13.94 3.62 -4.51
C ASP A 58 12.82 2.59 -4.33
N LEU A 59 12.36 1.96 -5.42
CA LEU A 59 11.26 0.99 -5.48
C LEU A 59 11.74 -0.45 -5.74
N ARG A 60 13.01 -0.68 -6.11
CA ARG A 60 13.55 -2.02 -6.41
C ARG A 60 13.35 -3.04 -5.29
N HIS A 61 13.37 -2.58 -4.03
CA HIS A 61 13.13 -3.43 -2.87
C HIS A 61 11.78 -4.16 -2.91
N PHE A 62 10.78 -3.66 -3.66
CA PHE A 62 9.51 -4.34 -3.84
C PHE A 62 9.62 -5.64 -4.65
N LYS A 63 10.64 -5.81 -5.51
CA LYS A 63 10.89 -7.08 -6.21
C LYS A 63 11.22 -8.24 -5.27
N LEU A 64 11.73 -7.94 -4.08
CA LEU A 64 12.08 -8.93 -3.06
C LEU A 64 10.87 -9.35 -2.21
N LEU A 65 9.72 -8.69 -2.38
CA LEU A 65 8.53 -9.02 -1.62
C LEU A 65 7.75 -10.13 -2.30
N SER A 66 7.19 -11.01 -1.48
CA SER A 66 6.22 -12.01 -1.94
C SER A 66 4.91 -11.36 -2.38
N GLN A 67 4.15 -12.07 -3.22
CA GLN A 67 2.85 -11.62 -3.70
C GLN A 67 1.89 -11.29 -2.54
N SER A 68 1.86 -12.11 -1.48
CA SER A 68 1.03 -11.86 -0.29
C SER A 68 1.38 -10.55 0.43
N GLN A 69 2.67 -10.20 0.48
CA GLN A 69 3.13 -8.94 1.06
C GLN A 69 2.74 -7.73 0.20
N ILE A 70 2.73 -7.89 -1.13
CA ILE A 70 2.27 -6.85 -2.05
C ILE A 70 0.76 -6.66 -1.95
N LEU A 71 -0.02 -7.75 -1.92
CA LEU A 71 -1.46 -7.69 -1.70
C LEU A 71 -1.79 -6.98 -0.38
N ALA A 72 -1.13 -7.34 0.72
CA ALA A 72 -1.34 -6.69 2.02
C ALA A 72 -1.06 -5.17 1.97
N ALA A 73 -0.01 -4.76 1.25
CA ALA A 73 0.31 -3.35 1.05
C ALA A 73 -0.74 -2.64 0.16
N PHE A 74 -1.23 -3.32 -0.88
CA PHE A 74 -2.29 -2.84 -1.76
C PHE A 74 -3.60 -2.58 -1.00
N TRP A 75 -4.06 -3.53 -0.19
CA TRP A 75 -5.26 -3.34 0.65
C TRP A 75 -5.11 -2.18 1.65
N LYS A 76 -3.89 -1.92 2.12
CA LYS A 76 -3.63 -0.75 2.97
C LYS A 76 -3.71 0.54 2.15
N TRP A 77 -3.12 0.56 0.96
CA TRP A 77 -3.17 1.69 0.03
C TRP A 77 -4.61 2.02 -0.39
N GLN A 78 -5.42 1.04 -0.81
CA GLN A 78 -6.84 1.25 -1.16
C GLN A 78 -7.65 1.88 -0.02
N ARG A 79 -7.39 1.47 1.23
CA ARG A 79 -8.08 2.06 2.40
C ARG A 79 -7.67 3.51 2.68
N ILE A 80 -6.50 3.93 2.21
CA ILE A 80 -6.03 5.32 2.35
C ILE A 80 -6.63 6.16 1.22
N THR A 81 -6.58 5.69 -0.03
CA THR A 81 -7.06 6.44 -1.19
C THR A 81 -8.58 6.53 -1.26
N LYS A 82 -9.31 5.43 -1.00
CA LYS A 82 -10.79 5.43 -1.01
C LYS A 82 -11.45 6.13 0.19
N LYS A 83 -10.68 6.52 1.20
CA LYS A 83 -11.18 7.38 2.30
C LYS A 83 -11.15 8.86 1.94
N VAL A 84 -10.52 9.22 0.82
CA VAL A 84 -10.36 10.61 0.36
C VAL A 84 -11.29 10.90 -0.84
N GLY A 85 -12.16 9.97 -1.21
CA GLY A 85 -13.18 10.12 -2.25
C GLY A 85 -14.59 10.23 -1.68
#